data_AF-A0A2N5KUX2-F1
#
_entry.id   AF-A0A2N5KUX2-F1
#
_cell.length_a   1.000
_cell.length_b   1.000
_cell.length_c   1.000
_cell.angle_alpha   90.00
_cell.angle_beta   90.00
_cell.angle_gamma   90.00
#
_symmetry.space_group_name_H-M   'P 1'
#
loop_
_entity.id
_entity.type
_entity.pdbx_description
1 polymer ?
#
loop_
_entity_poly.entity_id
_entity_poly.type
_entity_poly.pdbx_seq_one_letter_code
_entity_poly.pdbx_strand_id
1 'polypeptide(L)'
;MSDQRTQQNSPLHTDRGTTRIEDSVVAKIAGIAAQEVDGVRMGGSTSQSVGGLLSSIPGVSGGGSESRGVSVEVGEIEAAVDITATVAYGRSIPQVSEAVRRNVVNRVENLVGLRVTEVNVTVNDVFFPEQERQQQQQQQQQRQIEQQQQQEQRVR
;
A
#
# COMPACT_ATOMS: atom_id res chain seq x y z
N MET A 1 -2.96 36.40 21.19
CA MET A 1 -2.65 35.29 22.12
C MET A 1 -3.70 34.19 21.90
N SER A 2 -3.62 33.44 20.81
CA SER A 2 -4.77 32.62 20.36
C SER A 2 -4.47 31.17 19.95
N ASP A 3 -3.22 30.72 19.88
CA ASP A 3 -2.90 29.42 19.25
C ASP A 3 -2.62 28.24 20.20
N GLN A 4 -2.85 28.38 21.52
CA GLN A 4 -2.50 27.31 22.47
C GLN A 4 -3.63 26.32 22.82
N ARG A 5 -4.88 26.52 22.37
CA ARG A 5 -6.00 25.63 22.75
C ARG A 5 -6.15 24.36 21.91
N THR A 6 -5.54 24.29 20.74
CA THR A 6 -5.72 23.13 19.84
C THR A 6 -4.78 21.98 20.16
N GLN A 7 -3.68 22.21 20.89
CA GLN A 7 -2.71 21.15 21.24
C GLN A 7 -3.19 20.22 22.37
N GLN A 8 -4.24 20.58 23.13
CA GLN A 8 -4.67 19.82 24.31
C GLN A 8 -5.68 18.68 24.05
N ASN A 9 -6.16 18.48 22.82
CA ASN A 9 -7.21 17.48 22.51
C ASN A 9 -6.77 16.44 21.47
N SER A 10 -5.53 15.93 21.53
CA SER A 10 -5.16 14.74 20.75
C SER A 10 -5.65 13.47 21.45
N PRO A 11 -6.31 12.52 20.75
CA PRO A 11 -6.73 11.25 21.35
C PRO A 11 -5.54 10.39 21.83
N LEU A 12 -4.32 10.73 21.42
CA LEU A 12 -3.08 10.05 21.81
C LEU A 12 -2.53 10.53 23.16
N HIS A 13 -3.05 11.64 23.69
CA HIS A 13 -2.66 12.19 24.99
C HIS A 13 -3.83 12.16 25.95
N THR A 14 -3.64 11.51 27.10
CA THR A 14 -4.67 11.40 28.14
C THR A 14 -4.06 11.66 29.52
N ASP A 15 -4.90 11.88 30.53
CA ASP A 15 -4.45 12.00 31.93
C ASP A 15 -3.74 10.74 32.45
N ARG A 16 -3.87 9.60 31.74
CA ARG A 16 -3.27 8.31 32.09
C ARG A 16 -2.00 7.99 31.30
N GLY A 17 -1.55 8.87 30.41
CA GLY A 17 -0.32 8.70 29.63
C GLY A 17 -0.47 9.07 28.16
N THR A 18 0.62 8.84 27.41
CA THR A 18 0.76 9.17 25.99
C THR A 18 0.98 7.91 25.16
N THR A 19 0.31 7.80 24.02
CA THR A 19 0.54 6.75 23.03
C THR A 19 1.38 7.31 21.88
N ARG A 20 2.56 6.75 21.66
CA ARG A 20 3.41 7.06 20.50
C ARG A 20 3.24 5.97 19.46
N ILE A 21 3.03 6.38 18.20
CA ILE A 21 2.84 5.47 17.09
C ILE A 21 4.04 5.61 16.16
N GLU A 22 4.72 4.50 15.89
CA GLU A 22 5.88 4.46 15.01
C GLU A 22 5.49 4.69 13.55
N ASP A 23 6.37 5.38 12.82
CA ASP A 23 6.21 5.71 11.40
C ASP A 23 5.88 4.47 10.55
N SER A 24 6.50 3.33 10.88
CA SER A 24 6.26 2.05 10.21
C SER A 24 4.81 1.56 10.30
N VAL A 25 4.12 1.85 11.41
CA VAL A 25 2.71 1.49 11.61
C VAL A 25 1.82 2.41 10.78
N VAL A 26 2.09 3.72 10.80
CA VAL A 26 1.34 4.70 10.01
C VAL A 26 1.52 4.45 8.51
N ALA A 27 2.74 4.16 8.07
CA ALA A 27 3.05 3.79 6.69
C ALA A 27 2.27 2.55 6.24
N LYS A 28 2.12 1.55 7.12
CA LYS A 28 1.32 0.36 6.82
C LYS A 28 -0.16 0.69 6.63
N ILE A 29 -0.75 1.49 7.53
CA ILE A 29 -2.15 1.92 7.41
C ILE A 29 -2.37 2.77 6.16
N ALA A 30 -1.48 3.72 5.90
CA ALA A 30 -1.55 4.59 4.73
C ALA A 30 -1.41 3.79 3.42
N GLY A 31 -0.54 2.80 3.36
CA GLY A 31 -0.39 1.97 2.17
C GLY A 31 -1.55 1.02 1.93
N ILE A 32 -2.15 0.45 2.98
CA ILE A 32 -3.43 -0.29 2.86
C ILE A 32 -4.52 0.66 2.35
N ALA A 33 -4.65 1.85 2.94
CA ALA A 33 -5.63 2.85 2.51
C ALA A 33 -5.44 3.27 1.05
N ALA A 34 -4.20 3.45 0.60
CA ALA A 34 -3.93 3.76 -0.80
C ALA A 34 -4.34 2.62 -1.75
N GLN A 35 -4.14 1.36 -1.35
CA GLN A 35 -4.52 0.16 -2.12
C GLN A 35 -6.04 -0.09 -2.18
N GLU A 36 -6.83 0.47 -1.26
CA GLU A 36 -8.30 0.37 -1.32
C GLU A 36 -8.90 1.18 -2.49
N VAL A 37 -8.14 2.12 -3.06
CA VAL A 37 -8.60 2.92 -4.21
C VAL A 37 -8.48 2.11 -5.49
N ASP A 38 -9.61 1.93 -6.18
CA ASP A 38 -9.64 1.17 -7.43
C ASP A 38 -8.70 1.78 -8.50
N GLY A 39 -7.95 0.90 -9.17
CA GLY A 39 -6.96 1.28 -10.16
C GLY A 39 -5.63 1.79 -9.60
N VAL A 40 -5.38 1.66 -8.29
CA VAL A 40 -4.11 1.99 -7.65
C VAL A 40 -3.34 0.73 -7.29
N ARG A 41 -2.03 0.76 -7.50
CA ARG A 41 -1.08 -0.22 -6.98
C ARG A 41 0.08 0.51 -6.36
N MET A 42 0.59 -0.03 -5.25
CA MET A 42 1.71 0.57 -4.54
C MET A 42 3.04 0.01 -5.02
N GLY A 43 4.08 0.84 -4.91
CA GLY A 43 5.36 0.66 -5.59
C GLY A 43 6.07 -0.69 -5.38
N GLY A 44 6.40 -1.29 -6.52
CA GLY A 44 7.43 -2.29 -6.75
C GLY A 44 7.45 -2.56 -8.25
N SER A 45 8.51 -2.13 -8.95
CA SER A 45 8.62 -2.28 -10.40
C SER A 45 8.38 -3.75 -10.79
N THR A 46 7.41 -3.98 -11.66
CA THR A 46 7.14 -5.28 -12.31
C THR A 46 8.35 -5.80 -13.11
N SER A 47 9.43 -5.03 -13.24
CA SER A 47 10.71 -5.53 -13.78
C SER A 47 11.45 -6.50 -12.87
N GLN A 48 11.08 -6.69 -11.59
CA GLN A 48 11.69 -7.74 -10.76
C GLN A 48 11.06 -9.14 -10.93
N SER A 49 10.06 -9.30 -11.82
CA SER A 49 9.53 -10.64 -12.15
C SER A 49 10.16 -11.30 -13.38
N VAL A 50 11.09 -10.64 -14.07
CA VAL A 50 11.82 -11.22 -15.21
C VAL A 50 13.18 -11.74 -14.74
N GLY A 51 13.18 -12.90 -14.09
CA GLY A 51 14.41 -13.61 -13.76
C GLY A 51 14.21 -14.56 -12.58
N GLY A 52 14.07 -15.84 -12.87
CA GLY A 52 14.03 -16.87 -11.83
C GLY A 52 15.25 -16.84 -10.90
N LEU A 53 15.09 -17.52 -9.76
CA LEU A 53 16.17 -17.97 -8.85
C LEU A 53 16.76 -17.01 -7.78
N LEU A 54 16.04 -16.01 -7.27
CA LEU A 54 16.49 -15.27 -6.06
C LEU A 54 15.51 -15.28 -4.87
N SER A 55 14.42 -16.05 -4.94
CA SER A 55 13.34 -16.01 -3.93
C SER A 55 13.64 -16.69 -2.58
N SER A 56 14.90 -16.92 -2.22
CA SER A 56 15.27 -17.43 -0.90
C SER A 56 16.58 -16.82 -0.40
N ILE A 57 16.58 -15.51 -0.14
CA ILE A 57 17.47 -14.94 0.88
C ILE A 57 16.66 -14.85 2.18
N PRO A 58 16.85 -15.78 3.14
CA PRO A 58 16.30 -15.65 4.48
C PRO A 58 16.95 -14.41 5.11
N GLY A 59 16.17 -13.37 5.38
CA GLY A 59 16.66 -12.15 6.03
C GLY A 59 16.22 -10.82 5.42
N VAL A 60 15.66 -10.80 4.20
CA VAL A 60 15.12 -9.58 3.56
C VAL A 60 13.57 -9.58 3.52
N SER A 61 12.95 -10.56 4.16
CA SER A 61 11.50 -10.63 4.33
C SER A 61 11.09 -9.87 5.59
N GLY A 62 10.71 -8.60 5.47
CA GLY A 62 10.35 -7.80 6.66
C GLY A 62 9.25 -6.75 6.49
N GLY A 63 8.86 -6.38 5.28
CA GLY A 63 7.73 -5.47 5.05
C GLY A 63 6.77 -6.11 4.07
N GLY A 64 5.54 -6.43 4.52
CA GLY A 64 4.46 -6.82 3.63
C GLY A 64 4.32 -5.83 2.47
N SER A 65 3.76 -6.26 1.34
CA SER A 65 3.47 -5.40 0.17
C SER A 65 2.64 -4.15 0.51
N GLU A 66 2.09 -4.08 1.72
CA GLU A 66 1.23 -3.04 2.28
C GLU A 66 1.94 -1.72 2.54
N SER A 67 3.25 -1.68 2.83
CA SER A 67 3.99 -0.41 3.07
C SER A 67 4.95 -0.02 1.93
N ARG A 68 5.07 -0.83 0.87
CA ARG A 68 6.02 -0.52 -0.21
C ARG A 68 5.58 0.72 -0.97
N GLY A 69 6.51 1.65 -1.18
CA GLY A 69 6.21 2.92 -1.84
C GLY A 69 5.45 3.90 -0.95
N VAL A 70 5.46 3.73 0.37
CA VAL A 70 4.96 4.74 1.32
C VAL A 70 6.08 5.16 2.24
N SER A 71 6.31 6.46 2.34
CA SER A 71 7.13 7.07 3.39
C SER A 71 6.23 7.94 4.25
N VAL A 72 6.47 7.95 5.55
CA VAL A 72 5.71 8.77 6.51
C VAL A 72 6.69 9.40 7.46
N GLU A 73 6.48 10.67 7.75
CA GLU A 73 7.07 11.35 8.91
C GLU A 73 5.96 11.61 9.93
N VAL A 74 6.19 11.17 11.17
CA VAL A 74 5.23 11.33 12.27
C VAL A 74 5.79 12.29 13.32
N GLY A 75 5.00 13.32 13.63
CA GLY A 75 5.19 14.20 14.77
C GLY A 75 4.46 13.67 16.02
N GLU A 76 4.28 14.51 17.05
CA GLU A 76 3.52 14.09 18.24
C GLU A 76 2.02 13.94 17.97
N ILE A 77 1.48 14.78 17.08
CA ILE A 77 0.04 14.83 16.77
C ILE A 77 -0.25 14.89 15.26
N GLU A 78 0.80 14.96 14.44
CA GLU A 78 0.72 15.20 13.00
C GLU A 78 1.43 14.10 12.21
N ALA A 79 1.01 13.89 10.96
CA ALA A 79 1.68 13.01 10.01
C ALA A 79 1.70 13.63 8.61
N ALA A 80 2.85 13.52 7.94
CA ALA A 80 3.02 13.79 6.52
C ALA A 80 3.25 12.47 5.78
N VAL A 81 2.59 12.27 4.63
CA VAL A 81 2.60 11.00 3.91
C VAL A 81 3.01 11.19 2.46
N ASP A 82 4.06 10.48 2.04
CA ASP A 82 4.50 10.41 0.65
C ASP A 82 4.21 9.03 0.06
N ILE A 83 3.51 8.99 -1.07
CA ILE A 83 3.05 7.77 -1.74
C ILE A 83 3.64 7.71 -3.14
N THR A 84 4.22 6.57 -3.50
CA THR A 84 4.57 6.18 -4.86
C THR A 84 3.62 5.10 -5.36
N ALA A 85 2.88 5.42 -6.41
CA ALA A 85 1.82 4.59 -6.95
C ALA A 85 1.98 4.34 -8.46
N THR A 86 1.49 3.19 -8.89
CA THR A 86 1.27 2.83 -10.29
C THR A 86 -0.25 2.86 -10.54
N VAL A 87 -0.68 3.49 -11.62
CA VAL A 87 -2.11 3.70 -11.91
C VAL A 87 -2.57 2.84 -13.09
N ALA A 88 -3.79 2.34 -13.06
CA ALA A 88 -4.37 1.59 -14.19
C ALA A 88 -4.60 2.49 -15.42
N TYR A 89 -4.24 1.99 -16.60
CA TYR A 89 -4.53 2.65 -17.86
C TYR A 89 -6.04 2.89 -18.03
N GLY A 90 -6.40 4.03 -18.61
CA GLY A 90 -7.79 4.45 -18.82
C GLY A 90 -8.44 5.11 -17.60
N ARG A 91 -7.71 5.31 -16.49
CA ARG A 91 -8.16 6.10 -15.33
C ARG A 91 -7.60 7.53 -15.37
N SER A 92 -8.36 8.48 -14.83
CA SER A 92 -7.89 9.86 -14.66
C SER A 92 -6.94 9.93 -13.46
N ILE A 93 -5.64 10.14 -13.73
CA ILE A 93 -4.62 10.23 -12.68
C ILE A 93 -4.98 11.27 -11.62
N PRO A 94 -5.38 12.52 -11.96
CA PRO A 94 -5.77 13.50 -10.94
C PRO A 94 -6.90 13.03 -10.02
N GLN A 95 -7.93 12.36 -10.58
CA GLN A 95 -9.06 11.86 -9.80
C GLN A 95 -8.65 10.68 -8.90
N VAL A 96 -7.80 9.79 -9.41
CA VAL A 96 -7.25 8.67 -8.65
C VAL A 96 -6.38 9.17 -7.51
N SER A 97 -5.43 10.08 -7.78
CA SER A 97 -4.58 10.67 -6.74
C SER A 97 -5.42 11.38 -5.68
N GLU A 98 -6.45 12.11 -6.08
CA GLU A 98 -7.35 12.76 -5.15
C GLU A 98 -8.15 11.76 -4.30
N ALA A 99 -8.60 10.65 -4.88
CA ALA A 99 -9.23 9.57 -4.13
C ALA A 99 -8.26 8.92 -3.13
N VAL A 100 -7.00 8.72 -3.51
CA VAL A 100 -5.93 8.24 -2.61
C VAL A 100 -5.74 9.19 -1.44
N ARG A 101 -5.57 10.51 -1.69
CA ARG A 101 -5.40 11.51 -0.63
C ARG A 101 -6.54 11.46 0.37
N ARG A 102 -7.79 11.51 -0.11
CA ARG A 102 -8.96 11.46 0.76
C ARG A 102 -9.00 10.17 1.57
N ASN A 103 -8.75 9.01 0.95
CA ASN A 103 -8.84 7.76 1.68
C ASN A 103 -7.73 7.64 2.74
N VAL A 104 -6.50 8.03 2.41
CA VAL A 104 -5.38 8.02 3.34
C VAL A 104 -5.62 8.96 4.52
N VAL A 105 -6.04 10.20 4.27
CA VAL A 105 -6.41 11.16 5.33
C VAL A 105 -7.47 10.55 6.24
N ASN A 106 -8.57 10.06 5.66
CA ASN A 106 -9.65 9.47 6.44
C ASN A 106 -9.18 8.29 7.29
N ARG A 107 -8.36 7.38 6.73
CA ARG A 107 -7.91 6.18 7.44
C ARG A 107 -6.92 6.51 8.54
N VAL A 108 -5.95 7.39 8.28
CA VAL A 108 -4.95 7.77 9.28
C VAL A 108 -5.62 8.55 10.42
N GLU A 109 -6.45 9.55 10.12
CA GLU A 109 -7.09 10.34 11.18
C GLU A 109 -8.04 9.49 12.05
N ASN A 110 -8.83 8.60 11.43
CA ASN A 110 -9.82 7.81 12.17
C ASN A 110 -9.25 6.58 12.88
N LEU A 111 -8.21 5.93 12.34
CA LEU A 111 -7.65 4.70 12.93
C LEU A 111 -6.43 4.97 13.80
N VAL A 112 -5.64 5.98 13.46
CA VAL A 112 -4.36 6.28 14.10
C VAL A 112 -4.48 7.46 15.06
N GLY A 113 -5.44 8.37 14.85
CA GLY A 113 -5.65 9.53 15.72
C GLY A 113 -4.62 10.65 15.53
N LEU A 114 -3.86 10.62 14.44
CA LEU A 114 -2.94 11.68 14.02
C LEU A 114 -3.62 12.58 12.99
N ARG A 115 -3.38 13.90 13.05
CA ARG A 115 -3.80 14.86 12.02
C ARG A 115 -2.91 14.72 10.80
N VAL A 116 -3.50 14.60 9.60
CA VAL A 116 -2.69 14.54 8.38
C VAL A 116 -2.46 15.96 7.86
N THR A 117 -1.20 16.37 7.76
CA THR A 117 -0.83 17.70 7.24
C THR A 117 -0.84 17.74 5.73
N GLU A 118 -0.28 16.71 5.10
CA GLU A 118 -0.20 16.58 3.66
C GLU A 118 -0.14 15.12 3.20
N VAL A 119 -0.62 14.88 1.98
CA VAL A 119 -0.47 13.61 1.27
C VAL A 119 0.03 13.89 -0.15
N ASN A 120 1.29 13.54 -0.37
CA ASN A 120 1.96 13.68 -1.65
C ASN A 120 1.88 12.36 -2.41
N VAL A 121 1.44 12.42 -3.67
CA VAL A 121 1.25 11.23 -4.51
C VAL A 121 2.11 11.37 -5.76
N THR A 122 3.14 10.55 -5.85
CA THR A 122 3.99 10.36 -7.02
C THR A 122 3.47 9.19 -7.83
N VAL A 123 3.12 9.42 -9.11
CA VAL A 123 2.75 8.35 -10.03
C VAL A 123 3.97 7.99 -10.88
N ASN A 124 4.54 6.81 -10.65
CA ASN A 124 5.79 6.39 -11.29
C ASN A 124 5.61 5.52 -12.54
N ASP A 125 4.44 4.87 -12.69
CA ASP A 125 4.18 3.92 -13.77
C ASP A 125 2.67 3.74 -14.01
N VAL A 126 2.30 3.13 -15.15
CA VAL A 126 0.93 2.81 -15.54
C VAL A 126 0.83 1.33 -15.94
N PHE A 127 -0.14 0.60 -15.40
CA PHE A 127 -0.36 -0.81 -15.72
C PHE A 127 -1.63 -1.04 -16.54
N PHE A 128 -1.67 -2.15 -17.28
CA PHE A 128 -2.81 -2.53 -18.13
C PHE A 128 -3.56 -3.72 -17.47
N PRO A 129 -4.71 -3.48 -16.81
CA PRO A 129 -5.41 -4.54 -16.05
C PRO A 129 -5.82 -5.74 -16.90
N GLU A 130 -6.14 -5.53 -18.18
CA GLU A 130 -6.58 -6.59 -19.08
C GLU A 130 -5.47 -7.59 -19.41
N GLN A 131 -4.25 -7.11 -19.63
CA GLN A 131 -3.11 -7.96 -19.95
C GLN A 131 -2.76 -8.87 -18.76
N GLU A 132 -2.84 -8.35 -17.54
CA GLU A 132 -2.59 -9.12 -16.32
C GLU A 132 -3.66 -10.19 -16.08
N ARG A 133 -4.95 -9.87 -16.29
CA ARG A 133 -6.03 -10.86 -16.19
C ARG A 133 -5.84 -12.02 -17.16
N GLN A 134 -5.42 -11.74 -18.40
CA GLN A 134 -5.15 -12.78 -19.39
C GLN A 134 -3.96 -13.68 -18.99
N GLN A 135 -2.87 -13.09 -18.51
CA GLN A 135 -1.71 -13.86 -18.03
C GLN A 135 -2.06 -14.75 -16.83
N GLN A 136 -2.83 -14.25 -15.87
CA GLN A 136 -3.27 -15.04 -14.71
C GLN A 136 -4.14 -16.23 -15.12
N GLN A 137 -5.05 -16.03 -16.10
CA GLN A 137 -5.89 -17.11 -16.63
C GLN A 137 -5.05 -18.18 -17.34
N GLN A 138 -4.09 -17.79 -18.17
CA GLN A 138 -3.19 -18.72 -18.84
C GLN A 138 -2.36 -19.53 -17.84
N GLN A 139 -1.80 -18.89 -16.81
CA GLN A 139 -1.06 -19.58 -15.76
C GLN A 139 -1.93 -20.55 -14.95
N GLN A 140 -3.18 -20.18 -14.66
CA GLN A 140 -4.12 -21.08 -13.97
C GLN A 140 -4.46 -22.30 -14.83
N GLN A 141 -4.69 -22.10 -16.13
CA GLN A 141 -4.91 -23.21 -17.07
C GLN A 141 -3.68 -24.12 -17.16
N GLN A 142 -2.48 -23.55 -17.28
CA GLN A 142 -1.22 -24.31 -17.31
C GLN A 142 -1.05 -25.18 -16.05
N ARG A 143 -1.28 -24.59 -14.86
CA ARG A 143 -1.20 -25.33 -13.59
C ARG A 143 -2.25 -26.44 -13.48
N GLN A 144 -3.46 -26.22 -13.99
CA GLN A 144 -4.50 -27.24 -14.00
C GLN A 144 -4.15 -28.41 -14.93
N ILE A 145 -3.60 -28.12 -16.12
CA ILE A 145 -3.15 -29.13 -17.08
C ILE A 145 -2.00 -29.95 -16.49
N GLU A 146 -1.02 -29.31 -15.86
CA GLU A 146 0.10 -29.99 -15.19
C GLU A 146 -0.38 -30.90 -14.05
N GLN A 147 -1.35 -30.45 -13.24
CA GLN A 147 -1.92 -31.25 -12.16
C GLN A 147 -2.69 -32.47 -12.68
N GLN A 148 -3.43 -32.35 -13.79
CA GLN A 148 -4.11 -33.49 -14.41
C GLN A 148 -3.12 -34.54 -14.94
N GLN A 149 -2.07 -34.11 -15.63
CA GLN A 149 -1.04 -35.04 -16.15
C GLN A 149 -0.30 -35.78 -15.03
N GLN A 150 -0.02 -35.12 -13.90
CA GLN A 150 0.60 -35.76 -12.74
C GLN A 150 -0.33 -36.78 -12.05
N GLN A 151 -1.64 -36.54 -12.06
CA GLN A 151 -2.62 -37.50 -11.53
C GLN A 151 -2.74 -38.74 -12.43
N GLU A 152 -2.76 -38.55 -13.76
CA GLU A 152 -2.84 -39.67 -14.71
C GLU A 152 -1.58 -40.55 -14.68
N GLN A 153 -0.40 -39.98 -14.46
CA GLN A 153 0.85 -40.73 -14.32
C GLN A 153 0.95 -41.55 -13.02
N ARG A 154 0.17 -41.20 -11.98
CA ARG A 154 0.14 -41.97 -10.71
C ARG A 154 -0.76 -43.21 -10.74
N VAL A 155 -1.62 -43.36 -11.75
CA VAL A 155 -2.62 -44.43 -11.83
C VAL A 155 -2.16 -45.60 -12.71
N ARG A 156 -0.99 -45.50 -13.36
CA ARG A 156 -0.34 -46.60 -14.09
C ARG A 156 0.79 -47.20 -13.26
#